data_AF-A0A0P6VLF5-F1
#
_entry.id   AF-A0A0P6VLF5-F1
#
_cell.length_a   1.000
_cell.length_b   1.000
_cell.length_c   1.000
_cell.angle_alpha   90.00
_cell.angle_beta   90.00
_cell.angle_gamma   90.00
#
_symmetry.space_group_name_H-M   'P 1'
#
loop_
_entity.id
_entity.type
_entity.pdbx_description
1 polymer ?
#
loop_
_entity_poly.entity_id
_entity_poly.type
_entity_poly.pdbx_seq_one_letter_code
_entity_poly.pdbx_strand_id
1 'polypeptide(L)'
;MVEVVLEWTARAAPVQAEGTFDGLPIYFRARWDHWSVGIGGSDPAGDPLWYYEEPYGKPDGYDASYMPQDEAHAFILAAIERYRAEQA
;
A
#
# COMPACT_ATOMS: atom_id res chain seq x y z
N MET A 1 20.37 -0.41 -1.06
CA MET A 1 19.36 -1.14 -0.27
C MET A 1 18.12 -0.28 -0.25
N VAL A 2 16.93 -0.83 -0.43
CA VAL A 2 15.68 -0.07 -0.28
C VAL A 2 15.50 0.19 1.20
N GLU A 3 15.42 1.45 1.60
CA GLU A 3 15.05 1.79 2.97
C GLU A 3 13.54 1.98 2.99
N VAL A 4 12.84 0.99 3.56
CA VAL A 4 11.40 1.05 3.79
C VAL A 4 11.16 0.99 5.29
N VAL A 5 10.51 2.01 5.83
CA VAL A 5 10.10 2.08 7.23
C VAL A 5 8.58 2.15 7.25
N LEU A 6 7.94 1.15 7.84
CA LEU A 6 6.48 1.05 7.90
C LEU A 6 6.01 0.89 9.34
N GLU A 7 4.93 1.57 9.67
CA GLU A 7 4.11 1.35 10.85
C GLU A 7 2.74 0.81 10.44
N TRP A 8 2.33 -0.29 11.05
CA TRP A 8 0.99 -0.85 10.85
C TRP A 8 -0.01 -0.12 11.75
N THR A 9 -0.84 0.73 11.16
CA THR A 9 -1.85 1.51 11.88
C THR A 9 -3.14 0.74 12.12
N ALA A 10 -3.42 -0.29 11.30
CA ALA A 10 -4.52 -1.23 11.51
C ALA A 10 -4.18 -2.61 10.93
N ARG A 11 -4.57 -3.67 11.65
CA ARG A 11 -4.29 -5.07 11.23
C ARG A 11 -5.47 -5.76 10.55
N ALA A 12 -6.64 -5.14 10.54
CA ALA A 12 -7.84 -5.65 9.87
C ALA A 12 -8.93 -4.57 9.79
N ALA A 13 -9.71 -4.62 8.71
CA ALA A 13 -10.90 -3.82 8.42
C ALA A 13 -10.75 -2.29 8.64
N PRO A 14 -9.73 -1.64 8.05
CA PRO A 14 -8.84 -2.16 7.00
C PRO A 14 -7.49 -2.64 7.53
N VAL A 15 -6.76 -3.40 6.71
CA VAL A 15 -5.31 -3.60 6.93
C VAL A 15 -4.61 -2.37 6.38
N GLN A 16 -3.82 -1.67 7.20
CA GLN A 16 -3.23 -0.38 6.82
C GLN A 16 -1.83 -0.22 7.37
N ALA A 17 -0.99 0.42 6.58
CA ALA A 17 0.34 0.83 6.98
C ALA A 17 0.66 2.21 6.43
N GLU A 18 1.47 2.96 7.15
CA GLU A 18 2.03 4.23 6.71
C GLU A 18 3.53 4.27 6.99
N GLY A 19 4.25 5.17 6.32
CA GLY A 19 5.66 5.37 6.61
C GLY A 19 6.40 6.00 5.45
N THR A 20 7.62 5.54 5.20
CA THR A 20 8.48 6.08 4.15
C THR A 20 9.21 5.01 3.35
N PHE A 21 9.48 5.34 2.09
CA PHE A 21 10.32 4.59 1.17
C PHE A 21 11.30 5.58 0.53
N ASP A 22 12.61 5.37 0.71
CA ASP A 22 13.68 6.28 0.21
C ASP A 22 13.40 7.78 0.51
N GLY A 23 12.78 8.06 1.68
CA GLY A 23 12.40 9.41 2.11
C GLY A 23 11.07 9.94 1.55
N LEU A 24 10.42 9.23 0.63
CA LEU A 24 9.07 9.54 0.15
C LEU A 24 8.01 8.97 1.09
N PRO A 25 6.97 9.73 1.45
CA PRO A 25 5.86 9.20 2.25
C PRO A 25 5.11 8.12 1.47
N ILE A 26 4.65 7.09 2.18
CA ILE A 26 3.87 5.98 1.60
C ILE A 26 2.69 5.66 2.51
N TYR A 27 1.57 5.29 1.89
CA TYR A 27 0.37 4.80 2.56
C TYR A 27 -0.16 3.57 1.85
N PHE A 28 -0.49 2.53 2.62
CA PHE A 28 -1.11 1.30 2.16
C PHE A 28 -2.46 1.10 2.84
N ARG A 29 -3.44 0.63 2.06
CA ARG A 29 -4.76 0.25 2.59
C ARG A 29 -5.31 -0.93 1.81
N ALA A 30 -5.71 -1.98 2.52
CA ALA A 30 -6.50 -3.08 1.99
C ALA A 30 -7.88 -3.13 2.68
N ARG A 31 -8.94 -3.03 1.88
CA ARG A 31 -10.34 -3.04 2.36
C ARG A 31 -11.26 -3.61 1.29
N TRP A 32 -12.31 -4.27 1.74
CA TRP A 32 -13.27 -4.94 0.86
C TRP A 32 -12.56 -5.97 -0.02
N ASP A 33 -12.57 -5.73 -1.32
CA ASP A 33 -12.11 -6.61 -2.39
C ASP A 33 -10.92 -6.01 -3.16
N HIS A 34 -10.20 -5.06 -2.57
CA HIS A 34 -9.05 -4.42 -3.20
C HIS A 34 -8.04 -3.91 -2.17
N TRP A 35 -6.84 -3.63 -2.67
CA TRP A 35 -5.81 -2.90 -1.94
C TRP A 35 -5.29 -1.74 -2.79
N SER A 36 -4.73 -0.75 -2.13
CA SER A 36 -4.09 0.38 -2.79
C SER A 36 -2.88 0.91 -2.04
N VAL A 37 -2.02 1.57 -2.79
CA VAL A 37 -0.80 2.25 -2.32
C VAL A 37 -0.76 3.65 -2.91
N GLY A 38 -0.54 4.65 -2.05
CA GLY A 38 -0.16 5.99 -2.44
C GLY A 38 1.30 6.27 -2.06
N ILE A 39 2.07 6.86 -2.97
CA ILE A 39 3.48 7.23 -2.78
C ILE A 39 3.66 8.73 -3.08
N GLY A 40 4.43 9.40 -2.21
CA GLY A 40 4.73 10.82 -2.33
C GLY A 40 3.53 11.71 -1.99
N GLY A 41 3.66 12.99 -2.29
CA GLY A 41 2.64 13.99 -2.01
C GLY A 41 2.70 14.52 -0.58
N SER A 42 1.80 15.45 -0.27
CA SER A 42 1.66 16.01 1.08
C SER A 42 0.85 15.11 2.00
N ASP A 43 0.00 14.26 1.42
CA ASP A 43 -0.82 13.26 2.08
C ASP A 43 -0.91 12.03 1.16
N PRO A 44 -0.10 10.98 1.35
CA PRO A 44 -0.13 9.80 0.48
C PRO A 44 -1.48 9.05 0.53
N ALA A 45 -2.35 9.30 1.52
CA ALA A 45 -3.67 8.66 1.60
C ALA A 45 -4.75 9.41 0.80
N GLY A 46 -4.64 10.73 0.68
CA GLY A 46 -5.64 11.58 0.03
C GLY A 46 -5.17 12.32 -1.23
N ASP A 47 -3.88 12.63 -1.33
CA ASP A 47 -3.23 13.40 -2.40
C ASP A 47 -1.81 12.86 -2.71
N PRO A 48 -1.69 11.58 -3.13
CA PRO A 48 -0.39 11.02 -3.48
C PRO A 48 0.10 11.55 -4.83
N LEU A 49 1.42 11.61 -5.01
CA LEU A 49 2.01 11.88 -6.33
C LEU A 49 1.87 10.69 -7.29
N TRP A 50 1.80 9.50 -6.73
CA TRP A 50 1.61 8.25 -7.47
C TRP A 50 0.66 7.33 -6.72
N TYR A 51 -0.30 6.75 -7.43
CA TYR A 51 -1.32 5.87 -6.87
C TYR A 51 -1.41 4.58 -7.66
N TYR A 52 -1.56 3.48 -6.93
CA TYR A 52 -1.80 2.16 -7.50
C TYR A 52 -2.85 1.39 -6.71
N GLU A 53 -3.66 0.62 -7.42
CA GLU A 53 -4.65 -0.26 -6.82
C GLU A 53 -4.82 -1.54 -7.62
N GLU A 54 -5.19 -2.61 -6.93
CA GLU A 54 -5.54 -3.89 -7.53
C GLU A 54 -6.70 -4.58 -6.79
N PRO A 55 -7.50 -5.37 -7.50
CA PRO A 55 -8.48 -6.26 -6.87
C PRO A 55 -7.78 -7.37 -6.05
N TYR A 56 -8.45 -7.85 -5.02
CA TYR A 56 -8.00 -8.94 -4.15
C TYR A 56 -9.18 -9.78 -3.67
N GLY A 57 -9.06 -11.09 -3.84
CA GLY A 57 -10.11 -12.03 -3.47
C GLY A 57 -11.31 -11.97 -4.41
N LYS A 58 -12.51 -12.15 -3.86
CA LYS A 58 -13.76 -12.16 -4.64
C LYS A 58 -14.28 -10.74 -4.87
N PRO A 59 -14.80 -10.42 -6.07
CA PRO A 59 -15.53 -9.18 -6.30
C PRO A 59 -16.65 -8.99 -5.27
N ASP A 60 -16.79 -7.77 -4.76
CA ASP A 60 -17.72 -7.38 -3.68
C ASP A 60 -17.50 -8.14 -2.34
N GLY A 61 -16.35 -8.80 -2.20
CA GLY A 61 -15.94 -9.53 -1.01
C GLY A 61 -15.29 -8.65 0.07
N TYR A 62 -14.81 -9.32 1.13
CA TYR A 62 -14.10 -8.68 2.24
C TYR A 62 -12.70 -9.24 2.44
N ASP A 63 -12.22 -10.07 1.51
CA ASP A 63 -10.96 -10.81 1.64
C ASP A 63 -9.79 -9.85 1.91
N ALA A 64 -9.75 -8.70 1.25
CA ALA A 64 -8.68 -7.70 1.42
C ALA A 64 -8.73 -7.04 2.81
N SER A 65 -9.90 -6.98 3.43
CA SER A 65 -10.06 -6.41 4.79
C SER A 65 -9.34 -7.21 5.86
N TYR A 66 -8.98 -8.46 5.58
CA TYR A 66 -8.31 -9.37 6.52
C TYR A 66 -7.02 -9.92 5.92
N MET A 67 -6.45 -9.21 4.95
CA MET A 67 -5.20 -9.58 4.29
C MET A 67 -4.08 -9.83 5.32
N PRO A 68 -3.37 -10.97 5.26
CA PRO A 68 -2.19 -11.20 6.08
C PRO A 68 -1.14 -10.09 5.92
N GLN A 69 -0.51 -9.66 7.01
CA GLN A 69 0.41 -8.51 6.97
C GLN A 69 1.69 -8.78 6.15
N ASP A 70 2.13 -10.03 6.09
CA ASP A 70 3.24 -10.47 5.26
C ASP A 70 2.90 -10.38 3.76
N GLU A 71 1.68 -10.74 3.39
CA GLU A 71 1.16 -10.56 2.02
C GLU A 71 0.99 -9.07 1.69
N ALA A 72 0.39 -8.28 2.59
CA ALA A 72 0.30 -6.83 2.45
C ALA A 72 1.68 -6.18 2.29
N HIS A 73 2.69 -6.63 3.06
CA HIS A 73 4.06 -6.15 2.93
C HIS A 73 4.65 -6.50 1.56
N ALA A 74 4.42 -7.70 1.04
CA ALA A 74 4.85 -8.08 -0.30
C ALA A 74 4.24 -7.18 -1.38
N PHE A 75 2.95 -6.82 -1.27
CA PHE A 75 2.29 -5.91 -2.20
C PHE A 75 2.83 -4.48 -2.13
N ILE A 76 3.15 -3.99 -0.93
CA ILE A 76 3.83 -2.69 -0.76
C ILE A 76 5.17 -2.68 -1.50
N LEU A 77 5.98 -3.73 -1.34
CA LEU A 77 7.28 -3.84 -2.01
C LEU A 77 7.13 -3.91 -3.53
N ALA A 78 6.17 -4.68 -4.04
CA ALA A 78 5.87 -4.77 -5.46
C ALA A 78 5.42 -3.42 -6.05
N ALA A 79 4.58 -2.67 -5.31
CA ALA A 79 4.16 -1.33 -5.70
C ALA A 79 5.34 -0.34 -5.75
N ILE A 80 6.28 -0.43 -4.80
CA ILE A 80 7.52 0.38 -4.81
C ILE A 80 8.39 0.05 -6.03
N GLU A 81 8.55 -1.22 -6.37
CA GLU A 81 9.29 -1.63 -7.57
C GLU A 81 8.64 -1.09 -8.85
N ARG A 82 7.30 -1.14 -8.92
CA ARG A 82 6.54 -0.58 -10.03
C ARG A 82 6.72 0.93 -10.14
N TYR A 83 6.56 1.66 -9.04
CA TYR A 83 6.79 3.10 -9.00
C TYR A 83 8.17 3.45 -9.57
N ARG A 84 9.22 2.77 -9.09
CA ARG A 84 10.60 2.99 -9.58
C ARG A 84 10.76 2.74 -11.07
N ALA A 85 10.16 1.67 -11.59
CA ALA A 85 10.22 1.36 -13.02
C ALA A 85 9.54 2.44 -13.88
N GLU A 86 8.48 3.08 -13.35
CA GLU A 86 7.77 4.18 -14.04
C GLU A 86 8.50 5.53 -13.93
N GLN A 87 9.44 5.69 -12.99
CA GLN A 87 10.27 6.91 -12.85
C GLN A 87 11.60 6.86 -13.64
N ALA A 88 11.95 5.72 -14.23
CA ALA A 88 13.20 5.51 -14.97
C ALA A 88 13.07 5.93 -16.44
#